data_AF-A0A645EZQ5-F1
#
_entry.id   AF-A0A645EZQ5-F1
#
_cell.length_a   1.000
_cell.length_b   1.000
_cell.length_c   1.000
_cell.angle_alpha   90.00
_cell.angle_beta   90.00
_cell.angle_gamma   90.00
#
_symmetry.space_group_name_H-M   'P 1'
#
loop_
_entity.id
_entity.type
_entity.pdbx_description
1 polymer ?
#
loop_
_entity_poly.entity_id
_entity_poly.type
_entity_poly.pdbx_seq_one_letter_code
_entity_poly.pdbx_strand_id
1 'polypeptide(L)'
;MADKTFKGKISAQGREITVLSVGTADDFISLTDIAKYKNQEEPNVVVANWLRNRNTIEYLGIWEQLYNPNFKPLEFEGFIRASGANAFTLSPMKWVNSTNAVGLFVKAGRGGGTYAHKEEYQRGQTYTIDRLANSLKNRVGL
;
A
#
# COMPACT_ATOMS: atom_id res chain seq x y z
N MET A 1 -14.90 -21.42 -9.98
CA MET A 1 -16.08 -20.54 -9.97
C MET A 1 -15.55 -19.11 -10.12
N ALA A 2 -16.11 -18.30 -11.02
CA ALA A 2 -15.55 -16.97 -11.29
C ALA A 2 -15.92 -16.01 -10.15
N ASP A 3 -14.96 -15.68 -9.29
CA ASP A 3 -15.15 -14.66 -8.26
C ASP A 3 -15.42 -13.32 -8.92
N LYS A 4 -16.62 -12.81 -8.68
CA LYS A 4 -17.17 -11.62 -9.34
C LYS A 4 -16.57 -10.39 -8.65
N THR A 5 -15.45 -9.88 -9.17
CA THR A 5 -14.85 -8.64 -8.67
C THR A 5 -15.77 -7.44 -8.97
N PHE A 6 -16.30 -6.81 -7.93
CA PHE A 6 -17.05 -5.57 -8.00
C PHE A 6 -16.09 -4.37 -7.89
N LYS A 7 -16.09 -3.51 -8.92
CA LYS A 7 -15.35 -2.26 -8.90
C LYS A 7 -16.24 -1.15 -8.35
N GLY A 8 -16.00 -0.74 -7.11
CA GLY A 8 -16.64 0.40 -6.46
C GLY A 8 -15.77 1.65 -6.52
N LYS A 9 -16.34 2.78 -6.13
CA LYS A 9 -15.62 4.05 -5.93
C LYS A 9 -16.05 4.66 -4.60
N ILE A 10 -15.09 5.14 -3.82
CA ILE A 10 -15.35 5.91 -2.61
C ILE A 10 -14.90 7.36 -2.84
N SER A 11 -15.65 8.33 -2.35
CA SER A 11 -15.25 9.73 -2.42
C SER A 11 -14.43 10.08 -1.17
N ALA A 12 -13.18 10.52 -1.36
CA ALA A 12 -12.34 11.05 -0.29
C ALA A 12 -11.83 12.42 -0.71
N GLN A 13 -11.99 13.43 0.15
CA GLN A 13 -11.52 14.80 -0.12
C GLN A 13 -11.96 15.37 -1.49
N GLY A 14 -13.15 14.98 -1.97
CA GLY A 14 -13.72 15.47 -3.24
C GLY A 14 -13.24 14.77 -4.51
N ARG A 15 -12.52 13.64 -4.42
CA ARG A 15 -12.09 12.82 -5.57
C ARG A 15 -12.40 11.34 -5.36
N GLU A 16 -12.63 10.64 -6.47
CA GLU A 16 -13.00 9.22 -6.46
C GLU A 16 -11.76 8.33 -6.30
N ILE A 17 -11.77 7.47 -5.29
CA ILE A 17 -10.79 6.40 -5.07
C ILE A 17 -11.42 5.08 -5.51
N THR A 18 -10.73 4.34 -6.38
CA THR A 18 -11.19 3.01 -6.80
C THR A 18 -11.06 2.02 -5.64
N VAL A 19 -12.15 1.29 -5.39
CA VAL A 19 -12.18 0.13 -4.49
C VAL A 19 -12.49 -1.11 -5.31
N LEU A 20 -11.69 -2.16 -5.15
CA LEU A 20 -11.99 -3.47 -5.71
C LEU A 20 -12.56 -4.31 -4.56
N SER A 21 -13.83 -4.67 -4.64
CA SER A 21 -14.49 -5.57 -3.70
C SER A 21 -14.67 -6.92 -4.37
N VAL A 22 -14.28 -8.00 -3.70
CA VAL A 22 -14.54 -9.37 -4.19
C VAL A 22 -15.86 -9.95 -3.64
N GLY A 23 -16.68 -9.13 -2.96
CA GLY A 23 -17.93 -9.58 -2.34
C GLY A 23 -17.73 -10.36 -1.04
N THR A 24 -16.47 -10.49 -0.58
CA THR A 24 -16.05 -10.95 0.75
C THR A 24 -15.34 -9.80 1.49
N ALA A 25 -14.92 -10.03 2.74
CA ALA A 25 -14.23 -9.05 3.59
C ALA A 25 -12.89 -8.51 3.04
N ASP A 26 -12.45 -9.00 1.88
CA ASP A 26 -11.17 -8.69 1.23
C ASP A 26 -11.29 -7.56 0.20
N ASP A 27 -11.73 -6.39 0.65
CA ASP A 27 -11.75 -5.20 -0.20
C ASP A 27 -10.31 -4.67 -0.41
N PHE A 28 -10.02 -4.06 -1.56
CA PHE A 28 -8.73 -3.43 -1.85
C PHE A 28 -8.88 -1.96 -2.24
N ILE A 29 -7.97 -1.11 -1.77
CA ILE A 29 -7.92 0.34 -2.04
C ILE A 29 -6.78 0.65 -3.01
N SER A 30 -7.06 1.45 -4.03
CA SER A 30 -6.05 1.90 -4.99
C SER A 30 -5.05 2.89 -4.38
N LEU A 31 -3.83 2.43 -4.10
CA LEU A 31 -2.70 3.29 -3.70
C LEU A 31 -2.30 4.24 -4.82
N THR A 32 -2.42 3.81 -6.08
CA THR A 32 -2.14 4.65 -7.25
C THR A 32 -3.11 5.83 -7.32
N ASP A 33 -4.40 5.64 -7.01
CA ASP A 33 -5.35 6.74 -6.98
C ASP A 33 -5.06 7.72 -5.82
N ILE A 34 -4.65 7.22 -4.65
CA ILE A 34 -4.20 8.06 -3.54
C ILE A 34 -2.91 8.83 -3.91
N ALA A 35 -1.99 8.19 -4.61
CA ALA A 35 -0.76 8.81 -5.06
C ALA A 35 -0.99 9.97 -6.04
N LYS A 36 -2.07 9.91 -6.85
CA LYS A 36 -2.45 11.02 -7.76
C LYS A 36 -2.80 12.31 -7.03
N TYR A 37 -3.13 12.26 -5.74
CA TYR A 37 -3.33 13.48 -4.94
C TYR A 37 -2.00 14.19 -4.67
N LYS A 38 -0.87 13.46 -4.67
CA LYS A 38 0.47 14.03 -4.49
C LYS A 38 1.15 14.37 -5.81
N ASN A 39 1.08 13.47 -6.78
CA ASN A 39 1.63 13.67 -8.12
C ASN A 39 0.75 12.95 -9.13
N GLN A 40 0.08 13.72 -9.98
CA GLN A 40 -0.84 13.21 -10.99
C GLN A 40 -0.11 12.59 -12.19
N GLU A 41 1.09 13.08 -12.52
CA GLU A 41 1.89 12.64 -13.66
C GLU A 41 2.61 11.32 -13.35
N GLU A 42 3.17 11.19 -12.14
CA GLU A 42 3.98 10.03 -11.74
C GLU A 42 3.52 9.36 -10.43
N PRO A 43 2.25 8.90 -10.34
CA PRO A 43 1.74 8.30 -9.11
C PRO A 43 2.46 7.01 -8.72
N ASN A 44 2.99 6.24 -9.68
CA ASN A 44 3.75 5.02 -9.40
C ASN A 44 5.08 5.31 -8.69
N VAL A 45 5.73 6.42 -9.00
CA VAL A 45 6.97 6.86 -8.34
C VAL A 45 6.68 7.22 -6.88
N VAL A 46 5.53 7.86 -6.62
CA VAL A 46 5.08 8.16 -5.25
C VAL A 46 4.86 6.88 -4.44
N VAL A 47 4.18 5.87 -5.01
CA VAL A 47 3.98 4.59 -4.33
C VAL A 47 5.32 3.88 -4.08
N ALA A 48 6.22 3.85 -5.06
CA ALA A 48 7.56 3.28 -4.87
C ALA A 48 8.35 4.01 -3.76
N ASN A 49 8.23 5.34 -3.67
CA ASN A 49 8.84 6.11 -2.59
C ASN A 49 8.27 5.76 -1.21
N TRP A 50 6.99 5.43 -1.08
CA TRP A 50 6.45 4.93 0.19
C TRP A 50 7.10 3.61 0.60
N LEU A 51 7.36 2.71 -0.36
CA LEU A 51 8.09 1.46 -0.13
C LEU A 51 9.61 1.64 0.09
N ARG A 52 10.17 2.83 -0.05
CA ARG A 52 11.56 3.10 0.38
C ARG A 52 11.66 3.30 1.89
N ASN A 53 10.55 3.68 2.53
CA ASN A 53 10.53 3.95 3.96
C ASN A 53 10.49 2.63 4.74
N ARG A 54 11.49 2.43 5.59
CA ARG A 54 11.62 1.26 6.46
C ARG A 54 10.35 0.99 7.25
N ASN A 55 9.74 2.02 7.85
CA ASN A 55 8.53 1.87 8.67
C ASN A 55 7.36 1.29 7.85
N THR A 56 7.24 1.70 6.59
CA THR A 56 6.23 1.15 5.67
C THR A 56 6.49 -0.33 5.39
N ILE A 57 7.74 -0.70 5.11
CA ILE A 57 8.12 -2.09 4.82
C ILE A 57 7.91 -2.97 6.05
N GLU A 58 8.29 -2.50 7.24
CA GLU A 58 8.09 -3.22 8.50
C GLU A 58 6.60 -3.46 8.76
N TYR A 59 5.77 -2.43 8.58
CA TYR A 59 4.32 -2.54 8.75
C TYR A 59 3.71 -3.58 7.79
N LEU A 60 4.07 -3.51 6.49
CA LEU A 60 3.62 -4.49 5.50
C LEU A 60 4.09 -5.90 5.88
N GLY A 61 5.36 -6.05 6.25
CA GLY A 61 5.95 -7.35 6.62
C GLY A 61 5.29 -7.99 7.85
N ILE A 62 4.97 -7.21 8.89
CA ILE A 62 4.27 -7.72 10.08
C ILE A 62 2.90 -8.26 9.69
N TRP A 63 2.16 -7.53 8.86
CA TRP A 63 0.85 -7.99 8.40
C TRP A 63 0.98 -9.31 7.62
N GLU A 64 1.92 -9.38 6.68
CA GLU A 64 2.15 -10.60 5.90
C GLU A 64 2.54 -11.78 6.79
N GLN A 65 3.38 -11.58 7.81
CA GLN A 65 3.74 -12.64 8.75
C GLN A 65 2.55 -13.19 9.54
N LEU A 66 1.56 -12.34 9.85
CA LEU A 66 0.38 -12.72 10.61
C LEU A 66 -0.68 -13.44 9.75
N TYR A 67 -0.83 -13.03 8.48
CA TYR A 67 -1.98 -13.43 7.66
C TYR A 67 -1.61 -14.18 6.37
N ASN A 68 -0.34 -14.26 6.02
CA ASN A 68 0.14 -14.93 4.82
C ASN A 68 1.11 -16.08 5.16
N PRO A 69 0.61 -17.33 5.24
CA PRO A 69 1.44 -18.51 5.51
C PRO A 69 2.54 -18.75 4.47
N ASN A 70 2.40 -18.21 3.26
CA ASN A 70 3.35 -18.37 2.16
C ASN A 70 4.35 -17.21 2.05
N PHE A 71 4.32 -16.28 3.00
CA PHE A 71 5.25 -15.16 3.06
C PHE A 71 6.69 -15.66 3.17
N LYS A 72 7.65 -14.89 2.65
CA LYS A 72 9.08 -15.22 2.69
C LYS A 72 9.83 -14.29 3.65
N PRO A 73 10.02 -14.67 4.94
CA PRO A 73 10.65 -13.81 5.95
C PRO A 73 12.09 -13.44 5.63
N LEU A 74 12.84 -14.32 4.96
CA LEU A 74 14.24 -14.08 4.62
C LEU A 74 14.39 -12.92 3.61
N GLU A 75 13.55 -12.90 2.58
CA GLU A 75 13.52 -11.82 1.58
C GLU A 75 13.07 -10.50 2.21
N PHE A 76 12.07 -10.56 3.10
CA PHE A 76 11.62 -9.43 3.90
C PHE A 76 12.75 -8.85 4.76
N GLU A 77 13.48 -9.68 5.51
CA GLU A 77 14.63 -9.24 6.29
C GLU A 77 15.70 -8.57 5.41
N GLY A 78 15.94 -9.10 4.21
CA GLY A 78 16.82 -8.48 3.22
C GLY A 78 16.38 -7.06 2.86
N PHE A 79 15.08 -6.85 2.62
CA PHE A 79 14.54 -5.51 2.37
C PHE A 79 14.63 -4.60 3.59
N ILE A 80 14.36 -5.10 4.78
CA ILE A 80 14.50 -4.33 6.03
C ILE A 80 15.94 -3.89 6.24
N ARG A 81 16.91 -4.79 6.09
CA ARG A 81 18.33 -4.46 6.25
C ARG A 81 18.82 -3.45 5.21
N ALA A 82 18.34 -3.55 3.98
CA ALA A 82 18.70 -2.61 2.91
C ALA A 82 17.95 -1.26 3.03
N SER A 83 16.77 -1.25 3.66
CA SER A 83 15.99 -0.04 3.87
C SER A 83 16.74 0.95 4.78
N GLY A 84 16.75 2.23 4.38
CA GLY A 84 17.53 3.28 5.04
C GLY A 84 18.84 3.63 4.33
N ALA A 85 19.33 2.79 3.40
CA ALA A 85 20.41 3.20 2.51
C ALA A 85 19.91 4.23 1.48
N ASN A 86 20.71 5.28 1.20
CA ASN A 86 20.33 6.33 0.25
C ASN A 86 19.98 5.81 -1.15
N ALA A 87 20.67 4.76 -1.60
CA ALA A 87 20.45 4.14 -2.90
C ALA A 87 19.33 3.09 -2.91
N PHE A 88 18.74 2.75 -1.76
CA PHE A 88 17.73 1.70 -1.67
C PHE A 88 16.47 2.10 -2.44
N THR A 89 16.00 1.20 -3.29
CA THR A 89 14.75 1.32 -4.04
C THR A 89 13.99 0.00 -4.01
N LEU A 90 12.67 0.11 -3.85
CA LEU A 90 11.77 -1.04 -3.83
C LEU A 90 10.48 -0.65 -4.55
N SER A 91 10.14 -1.37 -5.62
CA SER A 91 8.86 -1.21 -6.30
C SER A 91 7.82 -2.15 -5.68
N PRO A 92 6.52 -1.81 -5.74
CA PRO A 92 5.45 -2.69 -5.30
C PRO A 92 5.50 -4.07 -5.95
N MET A 93 5.79 -4.12 -7.26
CA MET A 93 5.90 -5.38 -8.00
C MET A 93 7.05 -6.25 -7.48
N LYS A 94 8.20 -5.63 -7.16
CA LYS A 94 9.35 -6.34 -6.60
C LYS A 94 9.05 -6.88 -5.20
N TRP A 95 8.40 -6.08 -4.35
CA TRP A 95 7.96 -6.53 -3.03
C TRP A 95 7.07 -7.77 -3.12
N VAL A 96 6.00 -7.71 -3.93
CA VAL A 96 5.05 -8.81 -4.10
C VAL A 96 5.73 -10.08 -4.60
N ASN A 97 6.53 -9.97 -5.66
CA ASN A 97 7.18 -11.14 -6.26
C ASN A 97 8.27 -11.75 -5.37
N SER A 98 9.06 -10.92 -4.68
CA SER A 98 10.15 -11.40 -3.83
C SER A 98 9.61 -12.02 -2.54
N THR A 99 8.59 -11.42 -1.92
CA THR A 99 8.11 -11.85 -0.59
C THR A 99 6.89 -12.77 -0.61
N ASN A 100 6.28 -13.00 -1.78
CA ASN A 100 4.96 -13.60 -1.94
C ASN A 100 3.85 -12.84 -1.20
N ALA A 101 4.00 -11.52 -1.03
CA ALA A 101 3.02 -10.69 -0.34
C ALA A 101 1.63 -10.76 -0.99
N VAL A 102 0.58 -10.84 -0.17
CA VAL A 102 -0.82 -10.86 -0.61
C VAL A 102 -1.60 -9.61 -0.17
N GLY A 103 -1.06 -8.83 0.76
CA GLY A 103 -1.63 -7.56 1.22
C GLY A 103 -1.47 -6.43 0.20
N LEU A 104 -0.50 -6.55 -0.71
CA LEU A 104 -0.35 -5.67 -1.86
C LEU A 104 -0.63 -6.41 -3.17
N PHE A 105 -1.49 -5.81 -3.99
CA PHE A 105 -1.81 -6.30 -5.33
C PHE A 105 -1.37 -5.29 -6.39
N VAL A 106 -0.63 -5.77 -7.40
CA VAL A 106 -0.14 -4.92 -8.51
C VAL A 106 -0.75 -5.42 -9.81
N LYS A 107 -1.50 -4.55 -10.49
CA LYS A 107 -2.02 -4.80 -11.82
C LYS A 107 -1.21 -4.04 -12.86
N ALA A 108 -0.57 -4.75 -13.79
CA ALA A 108 0.12 -4.14 -14.92
C ALA A 108 -0.85 -3.77 -16.07
N GLY A 109 -0.45 -2.83 -16.93
CA GLY A 109 -1.19 -2.47 -18.15
C GLY A 109 -2.13 -1.26 -18.02
N ARG A 110 -2.97 -1.04 -19.05
CA ARG A 110 -3.89 0.11 -19.14
C ARG A 110 -4.99 -0.01 -18.06
N GLY A 111 -5.09 1.00 -17.19
CA GLY A 111 -5.94 0.93 -16.00
C GLY A 111 -5.35 0.05 -14.87
N GLY A 112 -4.06 -0.25 -14.96
CA GLY A 112 -3.27 -0.85 -13.89
C GLY A 112 -3.04 0.09 -12.71
N GLY A 113 -2.44 -0.44 -11.66
CA GLY A 113 -2.19 0.28 -10.41
C GLY A 113 -1.74 -0.65 -9.30
N THR A 114 -1.30 -0.05 -8.20
CA THR A 114 -1.01 -0.75 -6.95
C THR A 114 -2.20 -0.58 -6.01
N TYR A 115 -2.61 -1.66 -5.38
CA TYR A 115 -3.74 -1.76 -4.49
C TYR A 115 -3.30 -2.40 -3.17
N ALA A 116 -3.90 -1.97 -2.07
CA ALA A 116 -3.62 -2.44 -0.71
C ALA A 116 -4.90 -3.00 -0.09
N HIS A 117 -4.80 -4.03 0.74
CA HIS A 117 -5.94 -4.65 1.41
C HIS A 117 -6.65 -3.67 2.35
N LYS A 118 -7.98 -3.62 2.40
CA LYS A 118 -8.75 -2.60 3.16
C LYS A 118 -8.69 -2.84 4.67
N GLU A 119 -8.51 -4.08 5.12
CA GLU A 119 -8.33 -4.35 6.56
C GLU A 119 -7.05 -3.70 7.11
N GLU A 120 -6.06 -3.48 6.23
CA GLU A 120 -4.86 -2.66 6.45
C GLU A 120 -5.22 -1.18 6.76
N TYR A 121 -6.29 -0.67 6.17
CA TYR A 121 -6.77 0.71 6.34
C TYR A 121 -7.63 0.88 7.61
N GLN A 122 -8.48 -0.08 7.98
CA GLN A 122 -9.39 0.07 9.13
C GLN A 122 -8.69 -0.15 10.49
N ARG A 123 -7.72 -1.08 10.61
CA ARG A 123 -6.94 -1.27 11.86
C ARG A 123 -5.74 -0.33 12.00
N GLY A 124 -5.19 0.19 10.90
CA GLY A 124 -4.05 1.12 10.88
C GLY A 124 -4.40 2.60 11.14
N GLN A 125 -5.68 2.98 11.06
CA GLN A 125 -6.15 4.35 11.28
C GLN A 125 -6.05 4.80 12.75
N THR A 126 -6.27 3.89 13.72
CA THR A 126 -6.26 4.29 15.14
C THR A 126 -4.88 4.74 15.65
N TYR A 127 -3.77 4.32 15.03
CA TYR A 127 -2.43 4.57 15.57
C TYR A 127 -1.49 5.35 14.66
N THR A 128 -1.57 5.22 13.34
CA THR A 128 -0.53 5.76 12.43
C THR A 128 -1.02 6.98 11.66
N ILE A 129 -2.23 6.97 11.10
CA ILE A 129 -2.73 8.10 10.30
C ILE A 129 -3.15 9.27 11.18
N ASP A 130 -3.70 9.06 12.37
CA ASP A 130 -3.94 10.16 13.32
C ASP A 130 -2.64 10.78 13.84
N ARG A 131 -1.59 9.99 14.07
CA ARG A 131 -0.27 10.52 14.45
C ARG A 131 0.44 11.22 13.30
N LEU A 132 0.37 10.70 12.08
CA LEU A 132 0.96 11.34 10.90
C LEU A 132 0.18 12.59 10.50
N ALA A 133 -1.16 12.56 10.52
CA ALA A 133 -2.01 13.69 10.22
C ALA A 133 -1.87 14.79 11.28
N ASN A 134 -1.81 14.45 12.58
CA ASN A 134 -1.56 15.44 13.64
C ASN A 134 -0.10 15.95 13.63
N SER A 135 0.88 15.11 13.28
CA SER A 135 2.28 15.55 13.09
C SER A 135 2.44 16.48 11.88
N LEU A 136 1.62 16.34 10.84
CA LEU A 136 1.64 17.20 9.67
C LEU A 136 0.84 18.48 9.90
N LYS A 137 -0.29 18.46 10.62
CA LYS A 137 -1.02 19.68 11.04
C LYS A 137 -0.12 20.61 11.88
N ASN A 138 0.55 20.06 12.90
CA ASN A 138 1.44 20.84 13.78
C ASN A 138 2.72 21.37 13.10
N ARG A 139 3.11 20.83 11.95
CA ARG A 139 4.33 21.26 11.22
C ARG A 139 4.07 22.26 10.10
N VAL A 140 2.81 22.46 9.70
CA VAL A 140 2.43 23.37 8.60
C VAL A 140 1.60 24.56 9.09
N GLY A 141 1.37 24.70 10.40
CA GLY A 141 0.71 25.88 10.98
C GLY A 141 -0.74 26.06 10.52
N LEU A 142 -1.52 24.98 10.55
CA LEU A 142 -2.98 25.01 10.47
C LEU A 142 -3.58 24.31 11.69
#